data_AF-A0A944C7I9-F1
#
_entry.id   AF-A0A944C7I9-F1
#
_cell.length_a   1.000
_cell.length_b   1.000
_cell.length_c   1.000
_cell.angle_alpha   90.00
_cell.angle_beta   90.00
_cell.angle_gamma   90.00
#
_symmetry.space_group_name_H-M   'P 1'
#
loop_
_entity.id
_entity.type
_entity.pdbx_description
1 polymer ?
#
loop_
_entity_poly.entity_id
_entity_poly.type
_entity_poly.pdbx_seq_one_letter_code
_entity_poly.pdbx_strand_id
1 'polypeptide(L)'
;MTEPIPRNKINTAEQPAARDDAALEAEWLANNVPAERLELRWRYESAAVQLYERRLRSLSAYGVGPALRSYLRTRLEWFCDNKLYAQPRGTVVVIVETNGDVDMRLDEPATAPILTEGQLLWEGDALAGCTLPGTLFVRCGGRLALLGPEPLRDACECLAADLSQTLARSLGYEFSQEPVLRSDLASCELVLVNEELGHIVFEGHGGPFAEKIDACFAKLWSSGK
;
A
#
# COMPACT_ATOMS: atom_id res chain seq x y z
N MET A 1 -52.36 38.31 23.59
CA MET A 1 -52.65 37.21 22.65
C MET A 1 -51.30 36.68 22.19
N THR A 2 -50.90 35.52 22.71
CA THR A 2 -49.65 34.83 22.36
C THR A 2 -50.03 33.49 21.78
N GLU A 3 -49.79 33.30 20.49
CA GLU A 3 -50.01 32.02 19.82
C GLU A 3 -49.08 30.96 20.41
N PRO A 4 -49.59 29.74 20.71
CA PRO A 4 -48.74 28.66 21.16
C PRO A 4 -47.89 28.13 19.98
N ILE A 5 -46.59 28.07 20.19
CA ILE A 5 -45.62 27.47 19.26
C ILE A 5 -46.07 26.03 18.93
N PRO A 6 -46.16 25.64 17.65
CA PRO A 6 -46.59 24.30 17.28
C PRO A 6 -45.55 23.29 17.78
N ARG A 7 -45.95 22.45 18.74
CA ARG A 7 -45.18 21.27 19.12
C ARG A 7 -45.10 20.38 17.89
N ASN A 8 -43.88 20.16 17.38
CA ASN A 8 -43.62 19.14 16.38
C ASN A 8 -44.22 17.82 16.89
N LYS A 9 -45.31 17.38 16.26
CA LYS A 9 -45.80 16.02 16.39
C LYS A 9 -44.72 15.16 15.74
N ILE A 10 -43.82 14.62 16.54
CA ILE A 10 -43.00 13.49 16.12
C ILE A 10 -44.04 12.40 15.85
N ASN A 11 -44.35 12.20 14.56
CA ASN A 11 -45.06 11.01 14.14
C ASN A 11 -44.33 9.84 14.79
N THR A 12 -45.08 9.02 15.53
CA THR A 12 -44.71 7.65 15.85
C THR A 12 -44.51 6.92 14.52
N ALA A 13 -43.38 7.20 13.86
CA ALA A 13 -42.78 6.25 12.97
C ALA A 13 -42.61 5.00 13.81
N GLU A 14 -43.19 3.89 13.33
CA GLU A 14 -42.96 2.58 13.90
C GLU A 14 -41.48 2.49 14.28
N GLN A 15 -41.20 2.16 15.56
CA GLN A 15 -39.84 1.83 15.94
C GLN A 15 -39.34 0.84 14.89
N PRO A 16 -38.21 1.11 14.20
CA PRO A 16 -37.69 0.16 13.25
C PRO A 16 -37.60 -1.17 13.99
N ALA A 17 -38.28 -2.20 13.44
CA ALA A 17 -38.31 -3.52 14.05
C ALA A 17 -36.89 -3.84 14.51
N ALA A 18 -36.73 -4.21 15.79
CA ALA A 18 -35.43 -4.50 16.37
C ALA A 18 -34.72 -5.46 15.42
N ARG A 19 -33.74 -4.95 14.67
CA ARG A 19 -32.95 -5.77 13.76
C ARG A 19 -32.23 -6.78 14.64
N ASP A 20 -32.31 -8.04 14.27
CA ASP A 20 -31.59 -9.11 14.95
C ASP A 20 -30.11 -8.75 15.02
N ASP A 21 -29.56 -8.63 16.24
CA ASP A 21 -28.18 -8.24 16.47
C ASP A 21 -27.22 -9.19 15.74
N ALA A 22 -27.57 -10.48 15.64
CA ALA A 22 -26.78 -11.46 14.89
C ALA A 22 -26.77 -11.18 13.38
N ALA A 23 -27.88 -10.70 12.82
CA ALA A 23 -27.97 -10.32 11.42
C ALA A 23 -27.19 -9.02 11.13
N LEU A 24 -27.20 -8.08 12.08
CA LEU A 24 -26.40 -6.85 12.00
C LEU A 24 -24.90 -7.14 12.07
N GLU A 25 -24.50 -8.05 12.96
CA GLU A 25 -23.10 -8.49 13.07
C GLU A 25 -22.64 -9.19 11.79
N ALA A 26 -23.45 -10.11 11.25
CA ALA A 26 -23.15 -10.79 9.99
C ALA A 26 -23.06 -9.80 8.81
N GLU A 27 -23.97 -8.83 8.73
CA GLU A 27 -23.93 -7.76 7.72
C GLU A 27 -22.68 -6.89 7.90
N TRP A 28 -22.29 -6.58 9.13
CA TRP A 28 -21.09 -5.80 9.42
C TRP A 28 -19.82 -6.55 8.98
N LEU A 29 -19.69 -7.82 9.35
CA LEU A 29 -18.56 -8.68 8.98
C LEU A 29 -18.42 -8.79 7.46
N ALA A 30 -19.51 -9.12 6.77
CA ALA A 30 -19.52 -9.28 5.32
C ALA A 30 -19.11 -8.01 4.56
N ASN A 31 -19.40 -6.83 5.12
CA ASN A 31 -19.12 -5.55 4.48
C ASN A 31 -17.77 -4.93 4.89
N ASN A 32 -17.13 -5.42 5.96
CA ASN A 32 -15.97 -4.73 6.54
C ASN A 32 -14.73 -5.59 6.71
N VAL A 33 -14.87 -6.90 6.79
CA VAL A 33 -13.79 -7.81 7.14
C VAL A 33 -13.27 -8.51 5.88
N PRO A 34 -11.95 -8.61 5.70
CA PRO A 34 -11.38 -9.30 4.55
C PRO A 34 -11.73 -10.80 4.57
N ALA A 35 -11.79 -11.40 3.39
CA ALA A 35 -12.07 -12.84 3.24
C ALA A 35 -10.94 -13.73 3.79
N GLU A 36 -9.72 -13.19 3.90
CA GLU A 36 -8.52 -13.87 4.38
C GLU A 36 -7.81 -12.98 5.41
N ARG A 37 -7.05 -13.62 6.31
CA ARG A 37 -6.22 -12.91 7.29
C ARG A 37 -5.22 -12.03 6.54
N LEU A 38 -5.19 -10.75 6.87
CA LEU A 38 -4.23 -9.80 6.30
C LEU A 38 -3.10 -9.55 7.29
N GLU A 39 -1.88 -9.56 6.79
CA GLU A 39 -0.71 -9.08 7.53
C GLU A 39 0.03 -8.08 6.65
N LEU A 40 -0.06 -6.81 7.03
CA LEU A 40 0.51 -5.69 6.28
C LEU A 40 1.72 -5.15 7.03
N ARG A 41 2.82 -4.94 6.32
CA ARG A 41 4.11 -4.52 6.90
C ARG A 41 4.46 -3.14 6.37
N TRP A 42 4.34 -2.14 7.22
CA TRP A 42 4.49 -0.74 6.85
C TRP A 42 5.71 -0.13 7.52
N ARG A 43 6.61 0.41 6.71
CA ARG A 43 7.76 1.14 7.21
C ARG A 43 7.33 2.34 8.07
N TYR A 44 7.93 2.44 9.25
CA TYR A 44 7.81 3.54 10.20
C TYR A 44 9.18 4.16 10.44
N GLU A 45 9.30 5.45 10.19
CA GLU A 45 10.57 6.16 10.23
C GLU A 45 10.32 7.64 10.51
N SER A 46 11.23 8.28 11.26
CA SER A 46 11.11 9.69 11.65
C SER A 46 9.79 9.99 12.38
N ALA A 47 9.40 9.07 13.27
CA ALA A 47 8.17 9.15 14.04
C ALA A 47 6.85 9.16 13.23
N ALA A 48 6.88 8.71 11.97
CA ALA A 48 5.70 8.69 11.11
C ALA A 48 5.58 7.38 10.30
N VAL A 49 4.34 6.95 10.07
CA VAL A 49 4.02 5.93 9.07
C VAL A 49 4.01 6.61 7.70
N GLN A 50 4.95 6.25 6.84
CA GLN A 50 5.05 6.84 5.50
C GLN A 50 3.81 6.51 4.67
N LEU A 51 3.41 7.41 3.76
CA LEU A 51 2.22 7.21 2.90
C LEU A 51 0.92 6.86 3.67
N TYR A 52 0.79 7.29 4.93
CA TYR A 52 -0.29 6.89 5.85
C TYR A 52 -1.70 6.87 5.22
N GLU A 53 -2.12 7.99 4.64
CA GLU A 53 -3.44 8.09 4.01
C GLU A 53 -3.60 7.20 2.77
N ARG A 54 -2.51 6.94 2.04
CA ARG A 54 -2.54 6.07 0.86
C ARG A 54 -2.62 4.59 1.28
N ARG A 55 -1.91 4.21 2.36
CA ARG A 55 -2.00 2.89 3.00
C ARG A 55 -3.39 2.62 3.59
N LEU A 56 -4.01 3.60 4.24
CA LEU A 56 -5.39 3.45 4.71
C LEU A 56 -6.39 3.27 3.56
N ARG A 57 -6.15 3.95 2.43
CA ARG A 57 -6.98 3.77 1.21
C ARG A 57 -6.74 2.41 0.55
N SER A 58 -5.50 1.90 0.51
CA SER A 58 -5.21 0.61 -0.11
C SER A 58 -5.92 -0.56 0.58
N LEU A 59 -6.25 -0.44 1.87
CA LEU A 59 -7.02 -1.45 2.62
C LEU A 59 -8.32 -1.88 1.92
N SER A 60 -9.01 -1.01 1.17
CA SER A 60 -10.21 -1.44 0.44
C SER A 60 -9.92 -2.42 -0.70
N ALA A 61 -8.71 -2.40 -1.27
CA ALA A 61 -8.30 -3.38 -2.26
C ALA A 61 -8.12 -4.79 -1.67
N TYR A 62 -8.03 -4.89 -0.34
CA TYR A 62 -8.01 -6.15 0.40
C TYR A 62 -9.38 -6.52 0.99
N GLY A 63 -10.45 -5.82 0.61
CA GLY A 63 -11.80 -6.09 1.13
C GLY A 63 -12.07 -5.49 2.51
N VAL A 64 -11.19 -4.64 3.04
CA VAL A 64 -11.44 -3.95 4.32
C VAL A 64 -12.40 -2.78 4.09
N GLY A 65 -13.59 -2.88 4.68
CA GLY A 65 -14.65 -1.90 4.51
C GLY A 65 -14.48 -0.61 5.32
N PRO A 66 -15.38 0.37 5.14
CA PRO A 66 -15.25 1.70 5.73
C PRO A 66 -15.19 1.70 7.27
N ALA A 67 -15.98 0.88 7.96
CA ALA A 67 -16.03 0.88 9.42
C ALA A 67 -14.71 0.35 10.01
N LEU A 68 -14.21 -0.77 9.49
CA LEU A 68 -12.95 -1.34 9.94
C LEU A 68 -11.75 -0.45 9.58
N ARG A 69 -11.76 0.21 8.40
CA ARG A 69 -10.75 1.22 8.05
C ARG A 69 -10.75 2.42 9.00
N SER A 70 -11.94 2.90 9.40
CA SER A 70 -12.04 3.98 10.38
C SER A 70 -11.52 3.55 11.75
N TYR A 71 -11.80 2.31 12.18
CA TYR A 71 -11.25 1.76 13.42
C TYR A 71 -9.71 1.62 13.35
N LEU A 72 -9.20 1.09 12.23
CA LEU A 72 -7.76 0.95 11.97
C LEU A 72 -7.04 2.30 12.04
N ARG A 73 -7.61 3.37 11.47
CA ARG A 73 -7.07 4.73 11.58
C ARG A 73 -6.88 5.14 13.04
N THR A 74 -7.96 5.12 13.82
CA THR A 74 -7.93 5.49 15.24
C THR A 74 -6.94 4.62 16.03
N ARG A 75 -6.85 3.33 15.71
CA ARG A 75 -5.90 2.42 16.37
C ARG A 75 -4.45 2.71 16.01
N LEU A 76 -4.16 3.01 14.75
CA LEU A 76 -2.82 3.40 14.31
C LEU A 76 -2.38 4.71 14.96
N GLU A 77 -3.26 5.71 15.03
CA GLU A 77 -2.98 6.98 15.70
C GLU A 77 -2.64 6.75 17.18
N TRP A 78 -3.50 6.01 17.89
CA TRP A 78 -3.24 5.64 19.28
C TRP A 78 -1.93 4.84 19.44
N PHE A 79 -1.66 3.90 18.54
CA PHE A 79 -0.45 3.08 18.57
C PHE A 79 0.82 3.91 18.35
N CYS A 80 0.79 4.83 17.38
CA CYS A 80 1.88 5.78 17.14
C CYS A 80 2.14 6.64 18.38
N ASP A 81 1.08 7.17 18.99
CA ASP A 81 1.18 8.06 20.15
C ASP A 81 1.67 7.37 21.43
N ASN A 82 1.35 6.09 21.63
CA ASN A 82 1.59 5.41 22.90
C ASN A 82 2.73 4.39 22.87
N LYS A 83 3.12 3.88 21.69
CA LYS A 83 4.04 2.75 21.56
C LYS A 83 5.25 3.03 20.67
N LEU A 84 5.14 3.97 19.73
CA LEU A 84 6.20 4.21 18.74
C LEU A 84 7.13 5.39 19.06
N TYR A 85 6.75 6.28 19.98
CA TYR A 85 7.61 7.41 20.35
C TYR A 85 8.98 6.99 20.92
N ALA A 86 9.08 5.81 21.54
CA ALA A 86 10.34 5.30 22.11
C ALA A 86 11.30 4.70 21.08
N GLN A 87 10.83 4.36 19.87
CA GLN A 87 11.63 3.75 18.81
C GLN A 87 11.46 4.57 17.53
N PRO A 88 12.44 5.37 17.09
CA PRO A 88 12.25 6.32 15.98
C PRO A 88 12.15 5.67 14.58
N ARG A 89 12.33 4.34 14.50
CA ARG A 89 12.29 3.55 13.27
C ARG A 89 11.85 2.11 13.54
N GLY A 90 11.20 1.49 12.57
CA GLY A 90 10.79 0.09 12.61
C GLY A 90 9.81 -0.27 11.50
N THR A 91 9.17 -1.42 11.62
CA THR A 91 8.09 -1.86 10.74
C THR A 91 6.82 -2.01 11.56
N VAL A 92 5.80 -1.20 11.29
CA VAL A 92 4.46 -1.40 11.85
C VAL A 92 3.83 -2.57 11.13
N VAL A 93 3.55 -3.63 11.87
CA VAL A 93 2.82 -4.79 11.37
C VAL A 93 1.37 -4.65 11.79
N VAL A 94 0.47 -4.55 10.80
CA VAL A 94 -0.98 -4.50 11.00
C VAL A 94 -1.56 -5.85 10.62
N ILE A 95 -2.20 -6.51 11.58
CA ILE A 95 -2.86 -7.79 11.37
C ILE A 95 -4.36 -7.55 11.44
N VAL A 96 -5.09 -8.00 10.41
CA VAL A 96 -6.55 -7.97 10.38
C VAL A 96 -7.03 -9.41 10.22
N GLU A 97 -7.70 -9.90 11.25
CA GLU A 97 -8.27 -11.24 11.28
C GLU A 97 -9.63 -11.29 10.57
N THR A 98 -10.05 -12.49 10.15
CA THR A 98 -11.32 -12.71 9.41
C THR A 98 -12.58 -12.59 10.28
N ASN A 99 -12.42 -12.36 11.57
CA ASN A 99 -13.50 -12.00 12.50
C ASN A 99 -13.57 -10.48 12.78
N GLY A 100 -12.70 -9.68 12.15
CA GLY A 100 -12.62 -8.23 12.37
C GLY A 100 -11.71 -7.79 13.51
N ASP A 101 -11.08 -8.72 14.22
CA ASP A 101 -10.05 -8.38 15.19
C ASP A 101 -8.83 -7.76 14.50
N VAL A 102 -8.22 -6.80 15.19
CA VAL A 102 -7.06 -6.08 14.70
C VAL A 102 -5.98 -6.10 15.76
N ASP A 103 -4.79 -6.53 15.35
CA ASP A 103 -3.57 -6.43 16.16
C ASP A 103 -2.53 -5.55 15.46
N MET A 104 -1.72 -4.88 16.26
CA MET A 104 -0.65 -4.01 15.79
C MET A 104 0.59 -4.18 16.65
N ARG A 105 1.72 -4.40 15.98
CA ARG A 105 3.03 -4.49 16.65
C ARG A 105 4.08 -3.70 15.87
N LEU A 106 5.16 -3.37 16.57
CA LEU A 106 6.34 -2.77 16.00
C LEU A 106 7.42 -3.84 15.93
N ASP A 107 7.84 -4.17 14.72
CA ASP A 107 8.99 -5.02 14.45
C ASP A 107 10.25 -4.18 14.25
N GLU A 108 11.40 -4.84 14.40
CA GLU A 108 12.68 -4.25 14.02
C GLU A 108 12.65 -3.81 12.54
N PRO A 109 13.33 -2.70 12.21
CA PRO A 109 13.37 -2.22 10.84
C PRO A 109 14.03 -3.27 9.94
N ALA A 110 13.35 -3.61 8.85
CA ALA A 110 13.95 -4.45 7.82
C ALA A 110 15.14 -3.72 7.19
N THR A 111 16.27 -4.43 7.08
CA THR A 111 17.41 -3.93 6.32
C THR A 111 17.18 -4.24 4.84
N ALA A 112 17.18 -3.21 4.00
CA ALA A 112 17.06 -3.40 2.56
C ALA A 112 18.25 -4.24 2.05
N PRO A 113 18.00 -5.37 1.38
CA PRO A 113 19.06 -6.17 0.79
C PRO A 113 19.64 -5.47 -0.45
N ILE A 114 20.87 -5.84 -0.79
CA ILE A 114 21.43 -5.52 -2.10
C ILE A 114 20.84 -6.50 -3.10
N LEU A 115 20.15 -5.99 -4.12
CA LEU A 115 19.56 -6.79 -5.19
C LEU A 115 20.52 -6.88 -6.36
N THR A 116 20.68 -8.10 -6.86
CA THR A 116 21.53 -8.49 -7.97
C THR A 116 20.69 -9.26 -8.99
N GLU A 117 21.20 -9.45 -10.20
CA GLU A 117 20.53 -10.24 -11.24
C GLU A 117 20.14 -11.66 -10.78
N GLY A 118 20.85 -12.23 -9.80
CA GLY A 118 20.56 -13.56 -9.24
C GLY A 118 19.22 -13.67 -8.52
N GLN A 119 18.57 -12.54 -8.20
CA GLN A 119 17.22 -12.50 -7.61
C GLN A 119 16.11 -12.31 -8.66
N LEU A 120 16.43 -12.22 -9.95
CA LEU A 120 15.43 -12.10 -11.01
C LEU A 120 14.80 -13.46 -11.34
N LEU A 121 13.48 -13.45 -11.51
CA LEU A 121 12.71 -14.62 -11.91
C LEU A 121 12.47 -14.60 -13.42
N TRP A 122 12.62 -15.75 -14.07
CA TRP A 122 12.52 -15.90 -15.53
C TRP A 122 11.56 -17.02 -15.91
N GLU A 123 10.74 -16.78 -16.91
CA GLU A 123 9.92 -17.79 -17.59
C GLU A 123 10.47 -18.00 -19.00
N GLY A 124 11.26 -19.06 -19.16
CA GLY A 124 12.12 -19.21 -20.34
C GLY A 124 13.13 -18.05 -20.41
N ASP A 125 13.06 -17.25 -21.47
CA ASP A 125 13.90 -16.06 -21.67
C ASP A 125 13.22 -14.74 -21.29
N ALA A 126 11.95 -14.78 -20.85
CA ALA A 126 11.19 -13.60 -20.45
C ALA A 126 11.36 -13.33 -18.95
N LEU A 127 11.61 -12.07 -18.59
CA LEU A 127 11.65 -11.62 -17.22
C LEU A 127 10.23 -11.63 -16.62
N ALA A 128 10.07 -12.32 -15.50
CA ALA A 128 8.77 -12.53 -14.85
C ALA A 128 8.66 -11.78 -13.51
N GLY A 129 9.77 -11.40 -12.88
CA GLY A 129 9.75 -10.64 -11.62
C GLY A 129 11.00 -10.80 -10.78
N CYS A 130 10.83 -10.81 -9.46
CA CYS A 130 11.89 -10.94 -8.48
C CYS A 130 11.50 -11.94 -7.37
N THR A 131 12.48 -12.57 -6.73
CA THR A 131 12.27 -13.46 -5.59
C THR A 131 11.72 -12.75 -4.35
N LEU A 132 11.93 -11.43 -4.22
CA LEU A 132 11.34 -10.64 -3.14
C LEU A 132 9.93 -10.18 -3.51
N PRO A 133 9.02 -10.12 -2.52
CA PRO A 133 7.68 -9.61 -2.74
C PRO A 133 7.71 -8.14 -3.12
N GLY A 134 6.86 -7.78 -4.09
CA GLY A 134 6.71 -6.43 -4.61
C GLY A 134 6.50 -6.42 -6.11
N THR A 135 6.49 -5.21 -6.67
CA THR A 135 6.42 -5.00 -8.11
C THR A 135 7.78 -4.56 -8.63
N LEU A 136 8.27 -5.26 -9.65
CA LEU A 136 9.50 -4.93 -10.37
C LEU A 136 9.17 -3.99 -11.54
N PHE A 137 9.73 -2.79 -11.49
CA PHE A 137 9.65 -1.79 -12.54
C PHE A 137 10.89 -1.90 -13.42
N VAL A 138 10.66 -2.09 -14.72
CA VAL A 138 11.73 -2.35 -15.70
C VAL A 138 11.66 -1.30 -16.79
N ARG A 139 12.74 -0.54 -16.96
CA ARG A 139 12.92 0.28 -18.16
C ARG A 139 13.86 -0.45 -19.11
N CYS A 140 13.46 -0.61 -20.37
CA CYS A 140 14.27 -1.21 -21.43
C CYS A 140 14.09 -0.45 -22.76
N GLY A 141 15.17 0.05 -23.36
CA GLY A 141 15.10 1.12 -24.36
C GLY A 141 14.15 2.27 -23.95
N GLY A 142 13.22 2.62 -24.85
CA GLY A 142 12.14 3.58 -24.60
C GLY A 142 10.88 2.99 -23.96
N ARG A 143 10.94 1.77 -23.42
CA ARG A 143 9.77 1.06 -22.86
C ARG A 143 9.87 0.94 -21.35
N LEU A 144 8.72 0.99 -20.68
CA LEU A 144 8.54 0.65 -19.27
C LEU A 144 7.60 -0.55 -19.14
N ALA A 145 7.97 -1.51 -18.31
CA ALA A 145 7.17 -2.67 -17.95
C ALA A 145 7.07 -2.78 -16.42
N LEU A 146 5.92 -3.25 -15.94
CA LEU A 146 5.64 -3.51 -14.52
C LEU A 146 5.39 -5.00 -14.37
N LEU A 147 6.19 -5.66 -13.54
CA LEU A 147 6.13 -7.10 -13.30
C LEU A 147 5.80 -7.33 -11.84
N GLY A 148 4.55 -7.67 -11.55
CA GLY A 148 4.05 -7.79 -10.19
C GLY A 148 2.58 -8.26 -10.15
N PRO A 149 1.99 -8.35 -8.96
CA PRO A 149 0.60 -8.75 -8.82
C PRO A 149 -0.35 -7.74 -9.46
N GLU A 150 -1.20 -8.19 -10.38
CA GLU A 150 -2.29 -7.39 -10.94
C GLU A 150 -3.65 -7.76 -10.31
N PRO A 151 -4.48 -6.79 -9.89
CA PRO A 151 -4.18 -5.35 -9.82
C PRO A 151 -3.22 -5.02 -8.67
N LEU A 152 -2.43 -3.96 -8.83
CA LEU A 152 -1.63 -3.41 -7.74
C LEU A 152 -2.55 -2.99 -6.58
N ARG A 153 -2.20 -3.41 -5.36
CA ARG A 153 -2.98 -3.12 -4.16
C ARG A 153 -2.23 -2.19 -3.22
N ASP A 154 -0.94 -2.44 -3.06
CA ASP A 154 -0.09 -1.73 -2.11
C ASP A 154 0.11 -0.25 -2.46
N ALA A 155 0.14 0.59 -1.44
CA ALA A 155 0.26 2.03 -1.55
C ALA A 155 1.64 2.49 -2.05
N CYS A 156 2.73 1.80 -1.71
CA CYS A 156 4.04 2.07 -2.29
C CYS A 156 4.06 1.74 -3.79
N GLU A 157 3.53 0.58 -4.18
CA GLU A 157 3.55 0.09 -5.56
C GLU A 157 2.66 0.93 -6.47
N CYS A 158 1.42 1.20 -6.03
CA CYS A 158 0.52 2.09 -6.75
C CYS A 158 1.12 3.51 -6.89
N LEU A 159 1.95 3.98 -5.94
CA LEU A 159 2.59 5.29 -6.05
C LEU A 159 3.71 5.26 -7.09
N ALA A 160 4.55 4.22 -7.07
CA ALA A 160 5.56 4.01 -8.09
C ALA A 160 4.94 3.87 -9.49
N ALA A 161 3.76 3.25 -9.60
CA ALA A 161 3.01 3.18 -10.85
C ALA A 161 2.56 4.57 -11.33
N ASP A 162 1.96 5.38 -10.48
CA ASP A 162 1.56 6.77 -10.81
C ASP A 162 2.77 7.63 -11.23
N LEU A 163 3.89 7.48 -10.51
CA LEU A 163 5.15 8.15 -10.81
C LEU A 163 5.72 7.69 -12.14
N SER A 164 5.72 6.39 -12.41
CA SER A 164 6.20 5.80 -13.67
C SER A 164 5.36 6.31 -14.85
N GLN A 165 4.03 6.43 -14.69
CA GLN A 165 3.16 7.05 -15.70
C GLN A 165 3.54 8.50 -15.99
N THR A 166 3.85 9.27 -14.94
CA THR A 166 4.29 10.66 -15.08
C THR A 166 5.66 10.75 -15.75
N LEU A 167 6.61 9.91 -15.31
CA LEU A 167 7.96 9.85 -15.86
C LEU A 167 7.94 9.45 -17.33
N ALA A 168 7.14 8.46 -17.70
CA ALA A 168 6.95 8.03 -19.08
C ALA A 168 6.56 9.19 -20.00
N ARG A 169 5.57 9.99 -19.59
CA ARG A 169 5.16 11.18 -20.35
C ARG A 169 6.25 12.24 -20.44
N SER A 170 7.01 12.44 -19.36
CA SER A 170 8.03 13.50 -19.29
C SER A 170 9.35 13.14 -20.00
N LEU A 171 9.70 11.85 -20.04
CA LEU A 171 10.96 11.33 -20.56
C LEU A 171 10.78 10.60 -21.90
N GLY A 172 9.54 10.50 -22.40
CA GLY A 172 9.24 9.87 -23.68
C GLY A 172 9.29 8.34 -23.65
N TYR A 173 8.97 7.73 -22.50
CA TYR A 173 8.82 6.27 -22.43
C TYR A 173 7.39 5.84 -22.71
N GLU A 174 7.23 4.62 -23.22
CA GLU A 174 5.95 3.98 -23.45
C GLU A 174 5.75 2.80 -22.51
N PHE A 175 4.56 2.66 -21.94
CA PHE A 175 4.22 1.44 -21.20
C PHE A 175 4.03 0.30 -22.19
N SER A 176 4.75 -0.80 -21.97
CA SER A 176 4.68 -1.98 -22.81
C SER A 176 4.38 -3.21 -21.97
N GLN A 177 3.52 -4.07 -22.53
CA GLN A 177 3.27 -5.43 -22.05
C GLN A 177 4.14 -6.45 -22.79
N GLU A 178 5.01 -6.00 -23.69
CA GLU A 178 5.95 -6.89 -24.36
C GLU A 178 6.96 -7.43 -23.35
N PRO A 179 7.25 -8.75 -23.37
CA PRO A 179 8.21 -9.33 -22.46
C PRO A 179 9.60 -8.69 -22.58
N VAL A 180 10.24 -8.44 -21.44
CA VAL A 180 11.65 -8.06 -21.40
C VAL A 180 12.49 -9.33 -21.50
N LEU A 181 13.31 -9.43 -22.54
CA LEU A 181 14.11 -10.62 -22.81
C LEU A 181 15.43 -10.58 -22.06
N ARG A 182 15.97 -11.76 -21.73
CA ARG A 182 17.28 -11.89 -21.07
C ARG A 182 18.42 -11.24 -21.85
N SER A 183 18.34 -11.23 -23.19
CA SER A 183 19.29 -10.53 -24.06
C SER A 183 19.35 -9.03 -23.82
N ASP A 184 18.27 -8.44 -23.34
CA ASP A 184 18.13 -6.99 -23.19
C ASP A 184 18.52 -6.50 -21.79
N LEU A 185 18.75 -7.44 -20.85
CA LEU A 185 18.95 -7.17 -19.42
C LEU A 185 20.07 -6.17 -19.14
N ALA A 186 21.20 -6.28 -19.82
CA ALA A 186 22.35 -5.39 -19.66
C ALA A 186 22.01 -3.92 -20.01
N SER A 187 20.94 -3.71 -20.77
CA SER A 187 20.45 -2.39 -21.15
C SER A 187 19.25 -1.94 -20.32
N CYS A 188 18.89 -2.66 -19.26
CA CYS A 188 17.72 -2.39 -18.41
C CYS A 188 18.06 -1.60 -17.15
N GLU A 189 17.14 -0.73 -16.75
CA GLU A 189 17.10 -0.19 -15.39
C GLU A 189 16.03 -0.93 -14.60
N LEU A 190 16.35 -1.33 -13.37
CA LEU A 190 15.52 -2.23 -12.56
C LEU A 190 15.31 -1.65 -11.16
N VAL A 191 14.04 -1.48 -10.79
CA VAL A 191 13.65 -0.99 -9.46
C VAL A 191 12.56 -1.89 -8.88
N LEU A 192 12.84 -2.54 -7.75
CA LEU A 192 11.82 -3.24 -6.97
C LEU A 192 11.13 -2.25 -6.03
N VAL A 193 9.80 -2.30 -5.95
CA VAL A 193 9.02 -1.49 -5.01
C VAL A 193 8.09 -2.37 -4.17
N ASN A 194 8.06 -2.15 -2.85
CA ASN A 194 7.10 -2.78 -1.93
C ASN A 194 6.83 -1.90 -0.69
N GLU A 195 5.87 -2.32 0.15
CA GLU A 195 5.46 -1.57 1.35
C GLU A 195 6.53 -1.46 2.45
N GLU A 196 7.29 -2.52 2.65
CA GLU A 196 8.20 -2.65 3.79
C GLU A 196 9.54 -1.96 3.52
N LEU A 197 10.10 -2.15 2.33
CA LEU A 197 11.43 -1.68 1.95
C LEU A 197 11.37 -0.34 1.21
N GLY A 198 10.22 0.01 0.63
CA GLY A 198 10.08 1.19 -0.21
C GLY A 198 10.50 0.86 -1.64
N HIS A 199 11.57 1.45 -2.12
CA HIS A 199 12.16 1.13 -3.44
C HIS A 199 13.61 0.65 -3.27
N ILE A 200 14.02 -0.27 -4.14
CA ILE A 200 15.40 -0.78 -4.20
C ILE A 200 15.82 -0.87 -5.66
N VAL A 201 16.92 -0.20 -6.00
CA VAL A 201 17.54 -0.29 -7.33
C VAL A 201 18.47 -1.51 -7.34
N PHE A 202 18.42 -2.31 -8.42
CA PHE A 202 19.34 -3.44 -8.57
C PHE A 202 20.76 -2.94 -8.86
N GLU A 203 21.74 -3.61 -8.26
CA GLU A 203 23.16 -3.37 -8.50
C GLU A 203 23.47 -3.50 -10.00
N GLY A 204 24.15 -2.50 -10.56
CA GLY A 204 24.46 -2.46 -11.99
C GLY A 204 23.32 -2.02 -12.92
N HIS A 205 22.08 -1.89 -12.41
CA HIS A 205 20.90 -1.51 -13.20
C HIS A 205 20.31 -0.15 -12.79
N GLY A 206 21.16 0.76 -12.34
CA GLY A 206 20.79 2.16 -12.15
C GLY A 206 20.71 2.93 -13.47
N GLY A 207 20.18 4.14 -13.41
CA GLY A 207 20.09 5.06 -14.54
C GLY A 207 19.08 6.18 -14.30
N PRO A 208 18.78 6.99 -15.33
CA PRO A 208 17.91 8.17 -15.17
C PRO A 208 16.50 7.86 -14.68
N PHE A 209 15.91 6.73 -15.08
CA PHE A 209 14.59 6.33 -14.59
C PHE A 209 14.67 5.93 -13.11
N ALA A 210 15.62 5.08 -12.74
CA ALA A 210 15.82 4.64 -11.36
C ALA A 210 16.14 5.81 -10.42
N GLU A 211 17.01 6.73 -10.83
CA GLU A 211 17.35 7.96 -10.10
C GLU A 211 16.14 8.87 -9.89
N LYS A 212 15.24 8.96 -10.88
CA LYS A 212 14.01 9.77 -10.75
C LYS A 212 13.02 9.13 -9.78
N ILE A 213 12.85 7.82 -9.83
CA ILE A 213 12.02 7.10 -8.85
C ILE A 213 12.61 7.30 -7.45
N ASP A 214 13.92 7.09 -7.27
CA ASP A 214 14.61 7.29 -5.99
C ASP A 214 14.43 8.71 -5.45
N ALA A 215 14.67 9.74 -6.28
CA ALA A 215 14.51 11.13 -5.85
C ALA A 215 13.06 11.49 -5.48
N CYS A 216 12.07 10.89 -6.15
CA CYS A 216 10.66 11.09 -5.83
C CYS A 216 10.28 10.39 -4.51
N PHE A 217 10.72 9.15 -4.32
CA PHE A 217 10.51 8.41 -3.07
C PHE A 217 11.22 9.11 -1.91
N ALA A 218 12.48 9.52 -2.06
CA ALA A 218 13.23 10.23 -1.04
C ALA A 218 12.52 11.50 -0.54
N LYS A 219 11.90 12.28 -1.42
CA LYS A 219 11.11 13.47 -1.04
C LYS A 219 9.86 13.11 -0.24
N LEU A 220 9.20 12.00 -0.56
CA LEU A 220 7.99 11.54 0.13
C LEU A 220 8.32 10.79 1.43
N TRP A 221 9.49 10.18 1.52
CA TRP A 221 10.00 9.46 2.69
C TRP A 221 10.62 10.38 3.75
N SER A 222 11.19 11.51 3.33
CA SER A 222 11.86 12.47 4.23
C SER A 222 10.98 13.66 4.64
N SER A 223 9.75 13.75 4.14
CA SER A 223 8.83 14.87 4.42
C SER A 223 8.06 14.74 5.75
N GLY A 224 8.52 13.88 6.67
CA GLY A 224 8.20 13.99 8.09
C GLY A 224 8.89 15.21 8.70
N LYS A 225 8.33 16.41 8.49
CA LYS A 225 8.62 17.62 9.26
C LYS A 225 7.33 18.27 9.70
#